data_AF-A0A2D4YVL7-F1
#
_entry.id   AF-A0A2D4YVL7-F1
#
_cell.length_a   1.000
_cell.length_b   1.000
_cell.length_c   1.000
_cell.angle_alpha   90.00
_cell.angle_beta   90.00
_cell.angle_gamma   90.00
#
_symmetry.space_group_name_H-M   'P 1'
#
loop_
_entity.id
_entity.type
_entity.pdbx_description
1 polymer ?
#
loop_
_entity_poly.entity_id
_entity_poly.type
_entity_poly.pdbx_seq_one_letter_code
_entity_poly.pdbx_strand_id
1 'polypeptide(L)'
;MHNRDAVFLDELCPKLRVRRWRQSLHAQTGKSCIYCGRKSESIDHILPRAKGGMSVTENCVPACLSCNGHKSDLEVFDWYRRQRFYDPRRAMAIRAWMDGDLRLALRLLQWAEPDHPIDPSNDLPVVCQPA
;
A
#
# COMPACT_ATOMS: atom_id res chain seq x y z
N MET A 1 23.08 28.43 -0.24
CA MET A 1 23.19 27.38 -1.26
C MET A 1 21.97 27.49 -2.16
N HIS A 2 22.17 27.86 -3.43
CA HIS A 2 21.06 28.08 -4.35
C HIS A 2 20.35 26.75 -4.66
N ASN A 3 19.02 26.75 -4.63
CA ASN A 3 18.16 25.60 -4.95
C ASN A 3 18.33 25.07 -6.41
N ARG A 4 19.20 25.72 -7.21
CA ARG A 4 19.50 25.37 -8.61
C ARG A 4 20.67 24.38 -8.76
N ASP A 5 21.47 24.19 -7.70
CA ASP A 5 22.63 23.27 -7.70
C ASP A 5 22.35 22.00 -6.87
N ALA A 6 21.10 21.78 -6.47
CA ALA A 6 20.71 20.60 -5.72
C ALA A 6 20.78 19.37 -6.62
N VAL A 7 21.94 18.72 -6.65
CA VAL A 7 22.05 17.37 -7.18
C VAL A 7 21.10 16.49 -6.36
N PHE A 8 20.07 15.92 -6.99
CA PHE A 8 19.13 15.05 -6.32
C PHE A 8 19.89 13.83 -5.77
N LEU A 9 20.09 13.77 -4.46
CA LEU A 9 20.83 12.68 -3.78
C LEU A 9 20.25 11.27 -4.10
N ASP A 10 19.00 11.21 -4.56
CA ASP A 10 18.30 9.99 -5.00
C ASP A 10 18.75 9.47 -6.37
N GLU A 11 19.34 10.35 -7.18
CA GLU A 11 19.94 10.01 -8.47
C GLU A 11 21.32 9.40 -8.28
N LEU A 12 22.05 9.86 -7.27
CA LEU A 12 23.40 9.39 -6.94
C LEU A 12 23.42 8.16 -6.02
N CYS A 13 22.40 7.96 -5.18
CA CYS A 13 22.36 6.86 -4.21
C CYS A 13 21.10 5.98 -4.38
N PRO A 14 21.23 4.81 -5.03
CA PRO A 14 20.12 3.87 -5.22
C PRO A 14 19.45 3.44 -3.90
N LYS A 15 20.20 3.35 -2.79
CA LYS A 15 19.66 2.98 -1.47
C LYS A 15 18.68 4.04 -0.93
N LEU A 16 18.96 5.33 -1.15
CA LEU A 16 18.07 6.41 -0.74
C LEU A 16 16.79 6.41 -1.57
N ARG A 17 16.91 6.19 -2.88
CA ARG A 17 15.76 6.05 -3.79
C ARG A 17 14.84 4.91 -3.35
N VAL A 18 15.38 3.72 -3.10
CA VAL A 18 14.59 2.55 -2.63
C VAL A 18 13.93 2.85 -1.28
N ARG A 19 14.64 3.50 -0.35
CA ARG A 19 14.08 3.88 0.95
C ARG A 19 12.91 4.85 0.81
N ARG A 20 13.06 5.90 -0.01
CA ARG A 20 12.01 6.90 -0.27
C ARG A 20 10.80 6.28 -0.96
N TRP A 21 11.03 5.39 -1.93
CA TRP A 21 9.95 4.63 -2.58
C TRP A 21 9.19 3.75 -1.58
N ARG A 22 9.87 3.01 -0.69
CA ARG A 22 9.18 2.23 0.35
C ARG A 22 8.38 3.14 1.30
N GLN A 23 8.92 4.31 1.66
CA GLN A 23 8.22 5.29 2.48
C GLN A 23 6.98 5.84 1.78
N SER A 24 7.03 6.06 0.46
CA SER A 24 5.88 6.56 -0.30
C SER A 24 4.74 5.55 -0.38
N LEU A 25 5.03 4.24 -0.44
CA LEU A 25 4.00 3.19 -0.38
C LEU A 25 3.22 3.28 0.93
N HIS A 26 3.92 3.37 2.07
CA HIS A 26 3.27 3.54 3.37
C HIS A 26 2.49 4.85 3.49
N ALA A 27 3.01 5.95 2.93
CA ALA A 27 2.35 7.25 2.99
C ALA A 27 1.02 7.26 2.22
N GLN A 28 0.98 6.63 1.04
CA GLN A 28 -0.21 6.59 0.18
C GLN A 28 -1.39 5.88 0.84
N THR A 29 -1.15 4.86 1.67
CA THR A 29 -2.21 4.11 2.37
C THR A 29 -2.48 4.62 3.79
N GLY A 30 -1.97 5.80 4.17
CA GLY A 30 -2.12 6.29 5.55
C GLY A 30 -1.45 5.39 6.60
N LYS A 31 -0.41 4.65 6.21
CA LYS A 31 0.25 3.61 7.01
C LYS A 31 -0.70 2.47 7.42
N SER A 32 -1.72 2.20 6.60
CA SER A 32 -2.66 1.09 6.75
C SER A 32 -2.17 -0.13 5.96
N CYS A 33 -2.26 -1.30 6.57
CA CYS A 33 -2.00 -2.60 5.96
C CYS A 33 -3.07 -2.87 4.91
N ILE A 34 -2.65 -3.18 3.68
CA ILE A 34 -3.59 -3.40 2.57
C ILE A 34 -4.56 -4.56 2.87
N TYR A 35 -4.09 -5.59 3.58
CA TYR A 35 -4.86 -6.80 3.87
C TYR A 35 -5.87 -6.62 5.00
N CYS A 36 -5.45 -6.09 6.15
CA CYS A 36 -6.25 -6.12 7.38
C CYS A 36 -6.62 -4.76 7.95
N GLY A 37 -6.12 -3.66 7.38
CA GLY A 37 -6.38 -2.30 7.84
C GLY A 37 -5.64 -1.87 9.11
N ARG A 38 -4.92 -2.78 9.79
CA ARG A 38 -4.05 -2.41 10.92
C ARG A 38 -2.84 -1.62 10.43
N LYS A 39 -2.10 -0.98 11.35
CA LYS A 39 -0.85 -0.28 11.05
C LYS A 39 0.12 -1.16 10.23
N SER A 40 0.64 -0.62 9.14
CA SER A 40 1.68 -1.25 8.32
C SER A 40 3.07 -0.92 8.86
N GLU A 41 3.93 -1.93 8.99
CA GLU A 41 5.35 -1.76 9.38
C GLU A 41 6.33 -2.31 8.35
N SER A 42 5.84 -3.02 7.34
CA SER A 42 6.65 -3.66 6.31
C SER A 42 6.08 -3.46 4.91
N ILE A 43 6.89 -3.77 3.91
CA ILE A 43 6.45 -3.89 2.52
C ILE A 43 6.44 -5.37 2.18
N ASP A 44 5.30 -5.84 1.69
CA ASP A 44 5.09 -7.21 1.23
C ASP A 44 5.04 -7.25 -0.30
N HIS A 45 5.40 -8.40 -0.87
CA HIS A 45 5.33 -8.68 -2.29
C HIS A 45 4.07 -9.51 -2.58
N ILE A 46 3.15 -8.97 -3.37
CA ILE A 46 1.91 -9.63 -3.77
C ILE A 46 2.22 -10.98 -4.42
N LEU A 47 2.98 -10.97 -5.53
CA LEU A 47 3.70 -12.13 -6.03
C LEU A 47 5.01 -12.24 -5.23
N PRO A 48 5.21 -13.32 -4.45
CA PRO A 48 6.41 -13.46 -3.62
C PRO A 48 7.69 -13.40 -4.43
N ARG A 49 8.76 -12.82 -3.85
CA ARG A 49 10.09 -12.78 -4.50
C ARG A 49 10.62 -14.16 -4.85
N ALA A 50 10.39 -15.15 -3.99
CA ALA A 50 10.78 -16.54 -4.23
C ALA A 50 10.11 -17.15 -5.48
N LYS A 51 9.00 -16.56 -5.93
CA LYS A 51 8.25 -16.93 -7.14
C LYS A 51 8.44 -15.93 -8.30
N GLY A 52 9.49 -15.11 -8.25
CA GLY A 52 9.84 -14.16 -9.31
C GLY A 52 9.21 -12.77 -9.18
N GLY A 53 8.57 -12.45 -8.04
CA GLY A 53 8.00 -11.14 -7.80
C GLY A 53 9.01 -9.99 -7.84
N MET A 54 8.74 -8.98 -8.67
CA MET A 54 9.58 -7.78 -8.81
C MET A 54 9.33 -6.77 -7.69
N SER A 55 10.34 -5.93 -7.38
CA SER A 55 10.18 -4.81 -6.44
C SER A 55 9.71 -3.56 -7.17
N VAL A 56 8.46 -3.59 -7.63
CA VAL A 56 7.77 -2.51 -8.34
C VAL A 56 6.49 -2.15 -7.60
N THR A 57 5.95 -0.96 -7.85
CA THR A 57 4.79 -0.45 -7.10
C THR A 57 3.60 -1.40 -7.19
N GLU A 58 3.32 -1.94 -8.36
CA GLU A 58 2.22 -2.86 -8.66
C GLU A 58 2.31 -4.18 -7.88
N ASN A 59 3.52 -4.56 -7.46
CA ASN A 59 3.75 -5.80 -6.72
C ASN A 59 4.09 -5.58 -5.23
N CYS A 60 4.34 -4.34 -4.81
CA CYS A 60 4.79 -4.03 -3.45
C CYS A 60 3.75 -3.20 -2.70
N VAL A 61 3.28 -3.74 -1.59
CA VAL A 61 2.18 -3.17 -0.80
C VAL A 61 2.57 -2.98 0.67
N PRO A 62 2.04 -1.94 1.34
CA PRO A 62 2.15 -1.82 2.79
C PRO A 62 1.44 -2.96 3.51
N ALA A 63 2.15 -3.64 4.39
CA ALA A 63 1.62 -4.76 5.17
C ALA A 63 2.09 -4.71 6.62
N CYS A 64 1.24 -5.18 7.53
CA CYS A 64 1.66 -5.41 8.90
C CYS A 64 2.53 -6.66 9.02
N LEU A 65 3.39 -6.73 10.04
CA LEU A 65 4.31 -7.87 10.21
C LEU A 65 3.56 -9.22 10.31
N SER A 66 2.41 -9.23 10.97
CA SER A 66 1.57 -10.43 11.12
C SER A 66 1.02 -10.93 9.78
N CYS A 67 0.48 -10.04 8.94
CA CYS A 67 -0.06 -10.42 7.64
C CYS A 67 1.06 -10.84 6.68
N ASN A 68 2.15 -10.07 6.62
CA ASN A 68 3.30 -10.38 5.77
C ASN A 68 3.91 -11.75 6.15
N GLY A 69 4.15 -12.00 7.44
CA GLY A 69 4.66 -13.30 7.90
C GLY A 69 3.70 -14.47 7.66
N HIS A 70 2.39 -14.27 7.81
CA HIS A 70 1.41 -15.33 7.57
C HIS A 70 1.20 -15.63 6.08
N LYS A 71 1.27 -14.61 5.22
CA LYS A 71 1.22 -14.78 3.76
C LYS A 71 2.49 -15.48 3.28
N SER A 72 3.66 -15.05 3.73
CA SER A 72 4.96 -15.60 3.33
C SER A 72 5.06 -15.70 1.79
N ASP A 73 5.26 -16.90 1.26
CA ASP A 73 5.36 -17.23 -0.16
C ASP A 73 4.05 -17.77 -0.77
N LEU A 74 2.92 -17.63 -0.06
CA LEU A 74 1.61 -18.00 -0.57
C LEU A 74 1.12 -17.01 -1.64
N GLU A 75 0.26 -17.53 -2.52
CA GLU A 75 -0.49 -16.71 -3.49
C GLU A 75 -1.45 -15.78 -2.72
N VAL A 76 -1.50 -14.50 -3.11
CA VAL A 76 -2.11 -13.45 -2.29
C VAL A 76 -3.62 -13.64 -2.14
N PHE A 77 -4.33 -13.99 -3.21
CA PHE A 77 -5.78 -14.06 -3.20
C PHE A 77 -6.26 -15.33 -2.50
N ASP A 78 -5.59 -16.46 -2.76
CA ASP A 78 -5.84 -17.74 -2.08
C ASP A 78 -5.61 -17.64 -0.58
N TRP A 79 -4.51 -16.98 -0.18
CA TRP A 79 -4.24 -16.73 1.23
C TRP A 79 -5.26 -15.76 1.83
N TYR A 80 -5.50 -14.62 1.17
CA TYR A 80 -6.34 -13.56 1.72
C TYR A 80 -7.78 -14.02 1.93
N ARG A 81 -8.32 -14.82 1.00
CA ARG A 81 -9.68 -15.38 1.08
C ARG A 81 -9.90 -16.31 2.28
N ARG A 82 -8.83 -16.88 2.85
CA ARG A 82 -8.88 -17.76 4.03
C ARG A 82 -8.79 -17.01 5.35
N GLN A 83 -8.54 -15.69 5.33
CA GLN A 83 -8.35 -14.91 6.55
C GLN A 83 -9.70 -14.56 7.20
N ARG A 84 -9.75 -14.54 8.53
CA ARG A 84 -10.96 -14.13 9.29
C ARG A 84 -11.37 -12.67 9.05
N PHE A 85 -10.44 -11.84 8.60
CA PHE A 85 -10.64 -10.42 8.28
C PHE A 85 -10.77 -10.18 6.77
N TYR A 86 -11.08 -11.21 5.99
CA TYR A 86 -11.30 -11.07 4.55
C TYR A 86 -12.38 -10.02 4.27
N ASP A 87 -12.07 -9.08 3.39
CA ASP A 87 -13.01 -8.09 2.87
C ASP A 87 -12.93 -8.08 1.34
N PRO A 88 -14.04 -8.32 0.61
CA PRO A 88 -14.03 -8.28 -0.85
C PRO A 88 -13.58 -6.92 -1.42
N ARG A 89 -13.84 -5.80 -0.73
CA ARG A 89 -13.41 -4.47 -1.16
C ARG A 89 -11.89 -4.34 -1.14
N ARG A 90 -11.23 -4.91 -0.12
CA ARG A 90 -9.76 -4.96 -0.05
C ARG A 90 -9.18 -5.91 -1.08
N ALA A 91 -9.85 -7.03 -1.37
CA ALA A 91 -9.44 -7.91 -2.47
C ALA A 91 -9.48 -7.18 -3.82
N MET A 92 -10.54 -6.40 -4.07
CA MET A 92 -10.63 -5.54 -5.25
C MET A 92 -9.55 -4.46 -5.24
N ALA A 93 -9.24 -3.86 -4.08
CA ALA A 93 -8.16 -2.88 -3.97
C ALA A 93 -6.79 -3.47 -4.32
N ILE A 94 -6.49 -4.68 -3.84
CA ILE A 94 -5.25 -5.40 -4.17
C ILE A 94 -5.18 -5.66 -5.68
N ARG A 95 -6.30 -6.07 -6.30
CA ARG A 95 -6.35 -6.26 -7.76
C ARG A 95 -6.09 -4.96 -8.52
N ALA A 96 -6.77 -3.88 -8.17
CA ALA A 96 -6.56 -2.57 -8.79
C ALA A 96 -5.11 -2.09 -8.63
N TRP A 97 -4.51 -2.34 -7.47
CA TRP A 97 -3.09 -2.04 -7.20
C TRP A 97 -2.15 -2.81 -8.13
N MET A 98 -2.41 -4.11 -8.34
CA MET A 98 -1.64 -4.95 -9.29
C MET A 98 -1.75 -4.47 -10.73
N ASP A 99 -2.92 -3.95 -11.11
CA ASP A 99 -3.19 -3.45 -12.46
C ASP A 99 -2.65 -2.02 -12.67
N GLY A 100 -2.03 -1.41 -11.65
CA GLY A 100 -1.47 -0.05 -11.68
C GLY A 100 -2.50 1.06 -11.47
N ASP A 101 -3.77 0.73 -11.25
CA ASP A 101 -4.82 1.69 -10.92
C ASP A 101 -4.80 2.04 -9.42
N LEU A 102 -3.77 2.78 -9.02
CA LEU A 102 -3.57 3.20 -7.63
C LEU A 102 -4.72 4.09 -7.13
N ARG A 103 -5.35 4.87 -8.02
CA ARG A 103 -6.47 5.74 -7.63
C ARG A 103 -7.66 4.91 -7.19
N LEU A 104 -8.04 3.91 -7.98
CA LEU A 104 -9.11 2.98 -7.63
C LEU A 104 -8.76 2.16 -6.38
N ALA A 105 -7.52 1.66 -6.30
CA ALA A 105 -7.06 0.89 -5.16
C ALA A 105 -7.20 1.68 -3.84
N LEU A 106 -6.74 2.92 -3.81
CA LEU A 106 -6.84 3.78 -2.63
C LEU A 106 -8.30 4.11 -2.27
N ARG A 107 -9.18 4.34 -3.26
CA ARG A 107 -10.61 4.59 -3.01
C ARG A 107 -11.30 3.37 -2.38
N LEU A 108 -10.99 2.17 -2.87
CA LEU A 108 -11.53 0.92 -2.33
C LEU A 108 -11.03 0.64 -0.90
N LEU A 109 -9.78 0.98 -0.59
CA LEU A 109 -9.25 0.86 0.77
C LEU A 109 -9.96 1.80 1.74
N GLN A 110 -10.21 3.05 1.35
CA GLN A 110 -10.96 4.02 2.16
C GLN A 110 -12.35 3.48 2.53
N TRP A 111 -13.04 2.85 1.58
CA TRP A 111 -14.36 2.25 1.81
C TRP A 111 -14.34 0.97 2.64
N ALA A 112 -13.19 0.34 2.78
CA ALA A 112 -13.03 -0.90 3.54
C ALA A 112 -12.61 -0.66 5.00
N GLU A 113 -12.54 0.58 5.46
CA GLU A 113 -12.29 0.92 6.86
C GLU A 113 -13.62 1.14 7.61
N PRO A 114 -13.88 0.41 8.71
CA PRO A 114 -15.18 0.42 9.36
C PRO A 114 -15.50 1.70 10.15
N ASP A 115 -14.50 2.55 10.44
CA ASP A 115 -14.65 3.73 11.34
C ASP A 115 -14.22 5.07 10.72
N HIS A 116 -14.12 5.19 9.39
CA HIS A 116 -13.74 6.47 8.81
C HIS A 116 -14.93 7.45 8.88
N PRO A 117 -14.85 8.60 9.60
CA PRO A 117 -15.87 9.62 9.48
C PRO A 117 -15.85 10.14 8.04
N ILE A 118 -16.95 9.93 7.34
CA ILE A 118 -17.18 10.43 5.99
C ILE A 118 -17.66 11.88 6.14
N ASP A 119 -17.09 12.79 5.36
CA ASP A 119 -17.64 14.15 5.27
C ASP A 119 -19.01 14.09 4.55
N PRO A 120 -20.12 14.49 5.19
CA PRO A 120 -21.44 14.49 4.57
C PRO A 120 -21.58 15.44 3.37
N SER A 121 -20.62 16.33 3.12
CA SER A 121 -20.65 17.28 1.99
C SER A 121 -20.14 16.68 0.67
N ASN A 122 -19.30 15.64 0.70
CA ASN A 122 -18.60 15.14 -0.50
C ASN A 122 -18.32 13.63 -0.50
N ASP A 123 -18.83 12.87 0.47
CA ASP A 123 -18.55 11.43 0.60
C ASP A 123 -17.05 11.08 0.54
N LEU A 124 -16.22 12.03 0.99
CA LEU A 124 -14.78 11.90 1.08
C LEU A 124 -14.37 11.62 2.53
N PRO A 125 -13.28 10.89 2.74
CA PRO A 125 -12.70 10.74 4.07
C PRO A 125 -12.21 12.10 4.58
N VAL A 126 -12.59 12.49 5.81
CA VAL A 126 -12.21 13.76 6.47
C VAL A 126 -10.70 14.05 6.45
N VAL A 127 -9.84 13.01 6.41
CA VAL A 127 -8.37 13.15 6.36
C VAL A 127 -7.81 13.54 4.97
N CYS A 128 -8.64 13.58 3.93
CA CYS A 128 -8.25 13.89 2.55
C CYS A 128 -8.57 15.33 2.12
N GLN A 129 -8.99 16.21 3.03
CA GLN A 129 -9.23 17.61 2.70
C GLN A 129 -7.94 18.42 2.73
N PRO A 130 -7.61 19.18 1.66
CA PRO A 130 -6.51 20.14 1.73
C PRO A 130 -6.84 21.21 2.78
N ALA A 131 -5.83 21.59 3.57
CA ALA A 131 -5.91 22.68 4.54
C ALA A 131 -6.09 24.04 3.84
#